data_AF-A0A5C5FVW1-F1
#
_entry.id   AF-A0A5C5FVW1-F1
#
_cell.length_a   1.000
_cell.length_b   1.000
_cell.length_c   1.000
_cell.angle_alpha   90.00
_cell.angle_beta   90.00
_cell.angle_gamma   90.00
#
_symmetry.space_group_name_H-M   'P 1'
#
loop_
_entity.id
_entity.type
_entity.pdbx_description
1 polymer ?
#
loop_
_entity_poly.entity_id
_entity_poly.type
_entity_poly.pdbx_seq_one_letter_code
_entity_poly.pdbx_strand_id
1 'polypeptide(L)'
;MPPTPTAVSKARSDSLLRLLKAVLSWIQPYCQGRQGPVLLDLERNKFVDHWSTMLPYEREHVVDLLLQAYCRLARGGPAAVNWNELTYVELTSAAGTRDVQRKWVVVKQYLADLKGSFDKVARACRAAGPRQLASFEEWKDALFKEAGSAGINKLKIERLDDLMFQAVPRALNAAVAQVPQRLAEGCMPADFLPTPDQVFSAAHAASQSSEDRFEIFAGFLDDFRNLTHHHRASSRRGSFADPRLGALDPHARSRLDVGAHDAAVAAWRRLPVREQVHAVDQGRRVLSSACEAHAHERPVATLEDSVKKLCRGVIDPDLLLPRSASHSHRHSATTDESLAHGRARISDYYARRHYGTTAREWGEACARR
;
A
#
# COMPACT_ATOMS: atom_id res chain seq x y z
N MET A 1 26.30 -10.03 4.24
CA MET A 1 26.21 -9.22 3.00
C MET A 1 24.78 -8.70 2.87
N PRO A 2 24.54 -7.38 2.93
CA PRO A 2 23.23 -6.83 2.58
C PRO A 2 22.95 -7.06 1.08
N PRO A 3 21.70 -7.30 0.67
CA PRO A 3 21.37 -7.56 -0.72
C PRO A 3 21.64 -6.32 -1.58
N THR A 4 22.17 -6.54 -2.79
CA THR A 4 22.41 -5.52 -3.82
C THR A 4 21.11 -4.79 -4.20
N PRO A 5 20.95 -3.47 -3.95
CA PRO A 5 19.70 -2.72 -4.18
C PRO A 5 19.09 -2.79 -5.59
N THR A 6 19.86 -3.03 -6.65
CA THR A 6 19.34 -3.21 -8.02
C THR A 6 18.53 -4.49 -8.20
N ALA A 7 18.99 -5.60 -7.63
CA ALA A 7 18.27 -6.88 -7.69
C ALA A 7 16.97 -6.82 -6.88
N VAL A 8 16.99 -6.15 -5.72
CA VAL A 8 15.82 -6.04 -4.82
C VAL A 8 14.67 -5.26 -5.45
N SER A 9 14.95 -4.16 -6.16
CA SER A 9 13.90 -3.36 -6.80
C SER A 9 13.27 -4.05 -8.00
N LYS A 10 14.07 -4.70 -8.86
CA LYS A 10 13.55 -5.46 -10.00
C LYS A 10 12.72 -6.65 -9.50
N ALA A 11 13.24 -7.39 -8.51
CA ALA A 11 12.51 -8.48 -7.86
C ALA A 11 11.21 -8.04 -7.16
N ARG A 12 11.18 -6.85 -6.54
CA ARG A 12 9.97 -6.31 -5.88
C ARG A 12 8.91 -5.90 -6.89
N SER A 13 9.26 -5.17 -7.96
CA SER A 13 8.34 -4.83 -9.04
C SER A 13 7.78 -6.10 -9.71
N ASP A 14 8.63 -7.11 -9.92
CA ASP A 14 8.21 -8.39 -10.47
C ASP A 14 7.34 -9.19 -9.48
N SER A 15 7.57 -9.07 -8.17
CA SER A 15 6.73 -9.71 -7.16
C SER A 15 5.32 -9.14 -7.10
N LEU A 16 5.19 -7.81 -7.21
CA LEU A 16 3.89 -7.14 -7.15
C LEU A 16 3.09 -7.35 -8.44
N LEU A 17 3.76 -7.36 -9.60
CA LEU A 17 3.14 -7.74 -10.88
C LEU A 17 2.69 -9.21 -10.89
N ARG A 18 3.49 -10.12 -10.31
CA ARG A 18 3.07 -11.52 -10.14
C ARG A 18 1.85 -11.63 -9.23
N LEU A 19 1.84 -10.89 -8.12
CA LEU A 19 0.69 -10.85 -7.22
C LEU A 19 -0.54 -10.28 -7.91
N LEU A 20 -0.42 -9.19 -8.67
CA LEU A 20 -1.50 -8.66 -9.49
C LEU A 20 -2.10 -9.76 -10.39
N LYS A 21 -1.26 -10.44 -11.18
CA LYS A 21 -1.70 -11.52 -12.07
C LYS A 21 -2.40 -12.66 -11.33
N ALA A 22 -1.90 -13.03 -10.15
CA ALA A 22 -2.51 -14.04 -9.31
C ALA A 22 -3.89 -13.60 -8.79
N VAL A 23 -4.01 -12.37 -8.27
CA VAL A 23 -5.28 -11.85 -7.78
C VAL A 23 -6.32 -11.77 -8.91
N LEU A 24 -5.91 -11.35 -10.10
CA LEU A 24 -6.79 -11.33 -11.27
C LEU A 24 -7.28 -12.73 -11.64
N SER A 25 -6.43 -13.75 -11.58
CA SER A 25 -6.86 -15.14 -11.84
C SER A 25 -7.77 -15.68 -10.74
N TRP A 26 -7.65 -15.21 -9.49
CA TRP A 26 -8.57 -15.57 -8.41
C TRP A 26 -9.94 -14.90 -8.53
N ILE A 27 -10.01 -13.71 -9.13
CA ILE A 27 -11.26 -12.97 -9.38
C ILE A 27 -11.99 -13.51 -10.61
N GLN A 28 -11.26 -13.97 -11.62
CA GLN A 28 -11.80 -14.40 -12.92
C GLN A 28 -13.00 -15.38 -12.83
N PRO A 29 -13.01 -16.41 -11.95
CA PRO A 29 -14.16 -17.31 -11.82
C PRO A 29 -15.47 -16.60 -11.46
N TYR A 30 -15.40 -15.49 -10.71
CA TYR A 30 -16.57 -14.71 -10.29
C TYR A 30 -17.15 -13.81 -11.40
N CYS A 31 -16.40 -13.66 -12.50
CA CYS A 31 -16.80 -12.85 -13.64
C CYS A 31 -17.63 -13.64 -14.68
N GLN A 32 -17.62 -14.98 -14.63
CA GLN A 32 -18.28 -15.83 -15.63
C GLN A 32 -19.79 -15.52 -15.71
N GLY A 33 -20.27 -15.20 -16.91
CA GLY A 33 -21.67 -14.84 -17.17
C GLY A 33 -21.98 -13.33 -17.13
N ARG A 34 -21.00 -12.47 -16.83
CA ARG A 34 -21.17 -11.01 -16.90
C ARG A 34 -20.57 -10.46 -18.19
N GLN A 35 -21.39 -10.01 -19.14
CA GLN A 35 -20.90 -9.25 -20.29
C GLN A 35 -20.75 -7.78 -19.88
N GLY A 36 -19.54 -7.36 -19.50
CA GLY A 36 -19.29 -5.98 -19.09
C GLY A 36 -17.85 -5.52 -19.34
N PRO A 37 -17.60 -4.19 -19.36
CA PRO A 37 -16.29 -3.59 -19.64
C PRO A 37 -15.18 -4.03 -18.67
N VAL A 38 -15.57 -4.52 -17.49
CA VAL A 38 -14.68 -5.01 -16.42
C VAL A 38 -13.88 -6.24 -16.86
N LEU A 39 -14.51 -7.19 -17.56
CA LEU A 39 -13.82 -8.37 -18.09
C LEU A 39 -12.84 -7.97 -19.20
N LEU A 40 -13.26 -7.06 -20.09
CA LEU A 40 -12.43 -6.63 -21.22
C LEU A 40 -11.15 -5.91 -20.79
N ASP A 41 -11.19 -5.14 -19.71
CA ASP A 41 -9.99 -4.44 -19.20
C ASP A 41 -9.04 -5.36 -18.42
N LEU A 42 -9.60 -6.33 -17.67
CA LEU A 42 -8.82 -7.33 -16.93
C LEU A 42 -8.22 -8.39 -17.87
N GLU A 43 -8.94 -8.80 -18.92
CA GLU A 43 -8.49 -9.77 -19.93
C GLU A 43 -7.50 -9.18 -20.92
N ARG A 44 -7.62 -7.89 -21.27
CA ARG A 44 -6.70 -7.22 -22.22
C ARG A 44 -5.36 -6.79 -21.61
N ASN A 45 -5.04 -7.20 -20.39
CA ASN A 45 -3.73 -6.95 -19.76
C ASN A 45 -3.30 -5.47 -19.70
N LYS A 46 -4.23 -4.50 -19.73
CA LYS A 46 -3.90 -3.05 -19.70
C LYS A 46 -3.00 -2.68 -18.53
N PHE A 47 -3.21 -3.30 -17.36
CA PHE A 47 -2.33 -3.12 -16.21
C PHE A 47 -0.91 -3.61 -16.45
N VAL A 48 -0.72 -4.72 -17.16
CA VAL A 48 0.61 -5.26 -17.49
C VAL A 48 1.32 -4.30 -18.44
N ASP A 49 0.63 -3.80 -19.45
CA ASP A 49 1.17 -2.89 -20.46
C ASP A 49 1.59 -1.55 -19.85
N HIS A 50 0.79 -1.04 -18.90
CA HIS A 50 1.02 0.26 -18.26
C HIS A 50 1.72 0.17 -16.91
N TRP A 51 2.05 -1.04 -16.42
CA TRP A 51 2.59 -1.26 -15.08
C TRP A 51 3.81 -0.38 -14.78
N SER A 52 4.74 -0.36 -15.72
CA SER A 52 5.99 0.40 -15.64
C SER A 52 5.78 1.91 -15.61
N THR A 53 4.67 2.41 -16.19
CA THR A 53 4.30 3.82 -16.18
C THR A 53 3.85 4.26 -14.80
N MET A 54 3.23 3.38 -14.03
CA MET A 54 2.72 3.70 -12.69
C MET A 54 3.86 3.98 -11.70
N LEU A 55 3.60 4.85 -10.74
CA LEU A 55 4.40 5.06 -9.55
C LEU A 55 4.30 3.82 -8.64
N PRO A 56 5.34 3.49 -7.86
CA PRO A 56 5.33 2.31 -7.00
C PRO A 56 4.13 2.24 -6.03
N TYR A 57 3.76 3.35 -5.40
CA TYR A 57 2.63 3.38 -4.47
C TYR A 57 1.28 3.18 -5.18
N GLU A 58 1.14 3.66 -6.42
CA GLU A 58 -0.07 3.44 -7.23
C GLU A 58 -0.22 1.93 -7.53
N ARG A 59 0.88 1.27 -7.89
CA ARG A 59 0.92 -0.18 -8.13
C ARG A 59 0.52 -0.96 -6.88
N GLU A 60 1.05 -0.57 -5.72
CA GLU A 60 0.74 -1.19 -4.43
C GLU A 60 -0.74 -1.01 -4.10
N HIS A 61 -1.27 0.20 -4.27
CA HIS A 61 -2.67 0.49 -3.98
C HIS A 61 -3.64 -0.26 -4.90
N VAL A 62 -3.34 -0.39 -6.20
CA VAL A 62 -4.16 -1.21 -7.11
C VAL A 62 -4.23 -2.67 -6.64
N VAL A 63 -3.10 -3.24 -6.22
CA VAL A 63 -3.08 -4.61 -5.69
C VAL A 63 -3.88 -4.70 -4.39
N ASP A 64 -3.77 -3.70 -3.52
CA ASP A 64 -4.52 -3.65 -2.26
C ASP A 64 -6.04 -3.61 -2.50
N LEU A 65 -6.49 -2.79 -3.46
CA LEU A 65 -7.91 -2.72 -3.87
C LEU A 65 -8.41 -4.05 -4.44
N LEU A 66 -7.59 -4.73 -5.25
CA LEU A 66 -7.96 -6.02 -5.84
C LEU A 66 -7.99 -7.14 -4.78
N LEU A 67 -7.05 -7.17 -3.84
CA LEU A 67 -7.07 -8.09 -2.70
C LEU A 67 -8.33 -7.88 -1.84
N GLN A 68 -8.68 -6.61 -1.59
CA GLN A 68 -9.89 -6.27 -0.86
C GLN A 68 -11.15 -6.72 -1.62
N ALA A 69 -11.21 -6.48 -2.94
CA ALA A 69 -12.31 -6.93 -3.78
C ALA A 69 -12.46 -8.46 -3.74
N TYR A 70 -11.35 -9.19 -3.83
CA TYR A 70 -11.35 -10.64 -3.68
C TYR A 70 -11.90 -11.09 -2.33
N CYS A 71 -11.50 -10.44 -1.23
CA CYS A 71 -12.04 -10.76 0.11
C CYS A 71 -13.56 -10.54 0.19
N ARG A 72 -14.09 -9.50 -0.47
CA ARG A 72 -15.54 -9.25 -0.56
C ARG A 72 -16.26 -10.34 -1.38
N LEU A 73 -15.67 -10.73 -2.52
CA LEU A 73 -16.20 -11.81 -3.38
C LEU A 73 -16.22 -13.14 -2.63
N ALA A 74 -15.13 -13.49 -1.95
CA ALA A 74 -15.04 -14.69 -1.14
C ALA A 74 -16.14 -14.73 -0.07
N ARG A 75 -16.48 -13.59 0.55
CA ARG A 75 -17.48 -13.52 1.62
C ARG A 75 -18.93 -13.58 1.12
N GLY A 76 -19.26 -12.78 0.10
CA GLY A 76 -20.64 -12.48 -0.28
C GLY A 76 -20.95 -12.75 -1.75
N GLY A 77 -20.03 -13.42 -2.45
CA GLY A 77 -20.14 -13.70 -3.87
C GLY A 77 -20.16 -12.43 -4.75
N PRO A 78 -20.53 -12.58 -6.02
CA PRO A 78 -20.52 -11.49 -7.00
C PRO A 78 -21.43 -10.29 -6.67
N ALA A 79 -22.41 -10.45 -5.78
CA ALA A 79 -23.31 -9.38 -5.36
C ALA A 79 -22.68 -8.41 -4.35
N ALA A 80 -21.62 -8.83 -3.65
CA ALA A 80 -20.95 -8.02 -2.62
C ALA A 80 -19.95 -7.00 -3.20
N VAL A 81 -19.79 -6.93 -4.52
CA VAL A 81 -18.82 -6.09 -5.20
C VAL A 81 -19.51 -5.26 -6.29
N ASN A 82 -19.21 -3.97 -6.30
CA ASN A 82 -19.53 -3.11 -7.42
C ASN A 82 -18.47 -3.30 -8.50
N TRP A 83 -18.84 -3.95 -9.60
CA TRP A 83 -17.89 -4.31 -10.65
C TRP A 83 -17.38 -3.11 -11.44
N ASN A 84 -18.16 -2.02 -11.50
CA ASN A 84 -17.72 -0.80 -12.17
C ASN A 84 -16.46 -0.20 -11.51
N GLU A 85 -16.29 -0.40 -10.20
CA GLU A 85 -15.11 0.04 -9.44
C GLU A 85 -13.86 -0.82 -9.73
N LEU A 86 -13.99 -1.94 -10.44
CA LEU A 86 -12.88 -2.85 -10.76
C LEU A 86 -12.37 -2.70 -12.19
N THR A 87 -12.72 -1.61 -12.88
CA THR A 87 -12.14 -1.29 -14.19
C THR A 87 -10.73 -0.71 -14.04
N TYR A 88 -9.94 -0.73 -15.13
CA TYR A 88 -8.60 -0.12 -15.11
C TYR A 88 -8.66 1.36 -14.72
N VAL A 89 -9.63 2.10 -15.28
CA VAL A 89 -9.80 3.53 -15.03
C VAL A 89 -10.15 3.80 -13.57
N GLU A 90 -11.13 3.08 -13.01
CA GLU A 90 -11.54 3.30 -11.62
C GLU A 90 -10.46 2.89 -10.61
N LEU A 91 -9.78 1.76 -10.83
CA LEU A 91 -8.70 1.30 -9.95
C LEU A 91 -7.48 2.25 -9.97
N THR A 92 -7.10 2.76 -11.14
CA THR A 92 -6.00 3.73 -11.25
C THR A 92 -6.39 5.10 -10.66
N SER A 93 -7.62 5.55 -10.91
CA SER A 93 -8.18 6.77 -10.28
C SER A 93 -8.19 6.66 -8.75
N ALA A 94 -8.66 5.54 -8.21
CA ALA A 94 -8.68 5.26 -6.78
C ALA A 94 -7.27 5.17 -6.18
N ALA A 95 -6.31 4.61 -6.92
CA ALA A 95 -4.89 4.60 -6.58
C ALA A 95 -4.22 5.98 -6.60
N GLY A 96 -4.96 7.03 -6.95
CA GLY A 96 -4.45 8.40 -6.93
C GLY A 96 -3.68 8.76 -8.19
N THR A 97 -3.85 8.04 -9.30
CA THR A 97 -3.38 8.46 -10.61
C THR A 97 -4.16 9.69 -11.04
N ARG A 98 -3.73 10.85 -10.56
CA ARG A 98 -4.26 12.17 -10.89
C ARG A 98 -3.14 12.97 -11.53
N ASP A 99 -3.40 13.52 -12.71
CA ASP A 99 -2.52 14.52 -13.29
C ASP A 99 -2.63 15.79 -12.46
N VAL A 100 -1.64 16.02 -11.58
CA VAL A 100 -1.43 17.36 -11.05
C VAL A 100 -0.97 18.15 -12.26
N GLN A 101 -1.84 19.03 -12.80
CA GLN A 101 -1.55 19.85 -13.99
C GLN A 101 -0.39 20.82 -13.71
N ARG A 102 0.83 20.30 -13.60
CA ARG A 102 2.05 21.06 -13.44
C ARG A 102 2.46 21.56 -14.80
N LYS A 103 2.78 22.85 -14.87
CA LYS A 103 3.31 23.45 -16.09
C LYS A 103 4.59 22.72 -16.49
N TRP A 104 4.69 22.30 -17.75
CA TRP A 104 5.86 21.59 -18.27
C TRP A 104 7.19 22.31 -18.00
N VAL A 105 7.19 23.65 -17.99
CA VAL A 105 8.38 24.45 -17.63
C VAL A 105 8.92 24.10 -16.23
N VAL A 106 8.03 23.88 -15.26
CA VAL A 106 8.40 23.51 -13.89
C VAL A 106 8.99 22.10 -13.87
N VAL A 107 8.36 21.15 -14.56
CA VAL A 107 8.84 19.76 -14.64
C VAL A 107 10.21 19.68 -15.33
N LYS A 108 10.39 20.45 -16.41
CA LYS A 108 11.65 20.52 -17.14
C LYS A 108 12.78 21.08 -16.28
N GLN A 109 12.52 22.19 -15.57
CA GLN A 109 13.51 22.77 -14.65
C GLN A 109 13.86 21.77 -13.54
N TYR A 110 12.86 21.14 -12.95
CA TYR A 110 13.05 20.13 -11.90
C TYR A 110 13.92 18.95 -12.36
N LEU A 111 13.68 18.41 -13.55
CA LEU A 111 14.51 17.34 -14.11
C LEU A 111 15.94 17.81 -14.41
N ALA A 112 16.11 19.06 -14.87
CA ALA A 112 17.43 19.64 -15.10
C ALA A 112 18.20 19.81 -13.79
N ASP A 113 17.55 20.30 -12.73
CA ASP A 113 18.14 20.47 -11.41
C ASP A 113 18.56 19.12 -10.81
N LEU A 114 17.72 18.10 -10.94
CA LEU A 114 18.07 16.73 -10.53
C LEU A 114 19.29 16.21 -11.29
N LYS A 115 19.34 16.37 -12.62
CA LYS A 115 20.49 15.94 -13.42
C LYS A 115 21.78 16.67 -13.02
N GLY A 116 21.71 17.99 -12.84
CA GLY A 116 22.86 18.81 -12.42
C GLY A 116 23.36 18.50 -11.01
N SER A 117 22.49 18.02 -10.11
CA SER A 117 22.89 17.63 -8.75
C SER A 117 23.91 16.49 -8.71
N PHE A 118 24.00 15.69 -9.79
CA PHE A 118 24.89 14.52 -9.85
C PHE A 118 26.30 14.81 -10.36
N ASP A 119 26.63 16.06 -10.72
CA ASP A 119 27.97 16.40 -11.21
C ASP A 119 29.08 16.12 -10.17
N LYS A 120 28.76 16.30 -8.88
CA LYS A 120 29.68 15.97 -7.78
C LYS A 120 29.93 14.46 -7.69
N VAL A 121 28.92 13.65 -7.98
CA VAL A 121 28.99 12.18 -7.98
C VAL A 121 29.84 11.70 -9.15
N ALA A 122 29.59 12.24 -10.35
CA ALA A 122 30.37 11.92 -11.54
C ALA A 122 31.87 12.19 -11.34
N ARG A 123 32.21 13.33 -10.70
CA ARG A 123 33.60 13.64 -10.34
C ARG A 123 34.21 12.65 -9.36
N ALA A 124 33.48 12.28 -8.31
CA ALA A 124 33.93 11.28 -7.33
C ALA A 124 34.15 9.91 -7.98
N CYS A 125 33.21 9.45 -8.81
CA CYS A 125 33.33 8.18 -9.55
C CYS A 125 34.52 8.19 -10.52
N ARG A 126 34.76 9.32 -11.22
CA ARG A 126 35.93 9.47 -12.10
C ARG A 126 37.25 9.36 -11.33
N ALA A 127 37.33 9.94 -10.14
CA ALA A 127 38.50 9.83 -9.28
C ALA A 127 38.72 8.40 -8.75
N ALA A 128 37.64 7.65 -8.52
CA ALA A 128 37.71 6.26 -8.06
C ALA A 128 38.14 5.27 -9.16
N GLY A 129 37.81 5.55 -10.43
CA GLY A 129 38.29 4.78 -11.57
C GLY A 129 37.29 4.65 -12.72
N PRO A 130 37.75 4.15 -13.89
CA PRO A 130 36.91 4.06 -15.10
C PRO A 130 35.72 3.10 -14.92
N ARG A 131 35.87 2.02 -14.14
CA ARG A 131 34.78 1.06 -13.87
C ARG A 131 33.67 1.70 -13.05
N GLN A 132 34.03 2.45 -12.01
CA GLN A 132 33.09 3.16 -11.14
C GLN A 132 32.34 4.24 -11.92
N LEU A 133 33.05 4.98 -12.78
CA LEU A 133 32.41 5.96 -13.66
C LEU A 133 31.43 5.30 -14.63
N ALA A 134 31.81 4.20 -15.30
CA ALA A 134 30.91 3.49 -16.21
C ALA A 134 29.65 2.96 -15.49
N SER A 135 29.81 2.38 -14.29
CA SER A 135 28.70 1.91 -13.46
C SER A 135 27.77 3.04 -13.01
N PHE A 136 28.31 4.22 -12.70
CA PHE A 136 27.51 5.39 -12.36
C PHE A 136 26.72 5.91 -13.57
N GLU A 137 27.33 5.98 -14.75
CA GLU A 137 26.66 6.39 -15.98
C GLU A 137 25.52 5.43 -16.35
N GLU A 138 25.74 4.11 -16.22
CA GLU A 138 24.68 3.11 -16.40
C GLU A 138 23.50 3.34 -15.43
N TRP A 139 23.79 3.57 -14.15
CA TRP A 139 22.76 3.88 -13.16
C TRP A 139 22.01 5.18 -13.50
N LYS A 140 22.72 6.23 -13.91
CA LYS A 140 22.14 7.53 -14.24
C LYS A 140 21.22 7.44 -15.46
N ASP A 141 21.65 6.68 -16.47
CA ASP A 141 20.86 6.41 -17.67
C ASP A 141 19.61 5.61 -17.33
N ALA A 142 19.71 4.60 -16.46
CA ALA A 142 18.55 3.86 -15.96
C ALA A 142 17.60 4.73 -15.12
N LEU A 143 18.15 5.67 -14.33
CA LEU A 143 17.38 6.57 -13.47
C LEU A 143 16.49 7.50 -14.29
N PHE A 144 17.01 8.06 -15.39
CA PHE A 144 16.32 9.02 -16.25
C PHE A 144 15.87 8.46 -17.59
N LYS A 145 15.89 7.14 -17.77
CA LYS A 145 15.60 6.51 -19.06
C LYS A 145 14.29 7.04 -19.63
N GLU A 146 14.38 7.82 -20.71
CA GLU A 146 13.22 8.35 -21.42
C GLU A 146 12.61 7.25 -22.31
N ALA A 147 13.47 6.39 -22.86
CA ALA A 147 13.09 5.18 -23.61
C ALA A 147 12.68 4.05 -22.66
N GLY A 148 11.53 4.22 -22.03
CA GLY A 148 10.97 3.27 -21.07
C GLY A 148 10.28 4.00 -19.93
N SER A 149 9.05 3.60 -19.65
CA SER A 149 8.18 4.18 -18.63
C SER A 149 8.68 4.02 -17.18
N ALA A 150 9.74 3.24 -16.96
CA ALA A 150 10.26 2.90 -15.62
C ALA A 150 11.05 4.02 -14.91
N GLY A 151 11.70 4.93 -15.65
CA GLY A 151 12.56 5.98 -15.08
C GLY A 151 11.82 7.14 -14.38
N ILE A 152 12.59 8.08 -13.81
CA ILE A 152 12.10 9.40 -13.38
C ILE A 152 11.88 10.24 -14.64
N ASN A 153 10.63 10.30 -15.10
CA ASN A 153 10.23 10.95 -16.34
C ASN A 153 9.08 11.94 -16.12
N LYS A 154 8.76 12.71 -17.17
CA LYS A 154 7.68 13.70 -17.17
C LYS A 154 6.38 13.17 -16.56
N LEU A 155 5.90 12.02 -17.06
CA LEU A 155 4.62 11.42 -16.66
C LEU A 155 4.57 11.09 -15.16
N LYS A 156 5.67 10.62 -14.57
CA LYS A 156 5.73 10.32 -13.13
C LYS A 156 5.83 11.59 -12.29
N ILE A 157 6.55 12.61 -12.75
CA ILE A 157 6.69 13.88 -12.04
C ILE A 157 5.38 14.68 -12.03
N GLU A 158 4.62 14.66 -13.13
CA GLU A 158 3.30 15.31 -13.21
C GLU A 158 2.28 14.72 -12.25
N ARG A 159 2.46 13.48 -11.79
CA ARG A 159 1.55 12.78 -10.86
C ARG A 159 1.97 12.79 -9.39
N LEU A 160 3.12 13.38 -9.05
CA LEU A 160 3.50 13.54 -7.64
C LEU A 160 2.55 14.52 -6.96
N ASP A 161 2.25 14.38 -5.68
CA ASP A 161 1.74 15.51 -4.91
C ASP A 161 2.90 16.47 -4.56
N ASP A 162 2.60 17.63 -3.98
CA ASP A 162 3.63 18.64 -3.68
C ASP A 162 4.63 18.19 -2.61
N LEU A 163 4.21 17.35 -1.66
CA LEU A 163 5.09 16.80 -0.63
C LEU A 163 6.07 15.79 -1.24
N MET A 164 5.58 14.90 -2.10
CA MET A 164 6.38 13.95 -2.86
C MET A 164 7.33 14.65 -3.83
N PHE A 165 6.86 15.69 -4.53
CA PHE A 165 7.67 16.50 -5.43
C PHE A 165 8.88 17.11 -4.71
N GLN A 166 8.70 17.55 -3.46
CA GLN A 166 9.80 18.04 -2.61
C GLN A 166 10.62 16.91 -1.96
N ALA A 167 10.07 15.72 -1.79
CA ALA A 167 10.74 14.60 -1.11
C ALA A 167 11.68 13.81 -2.05
N VAL A 168 11.39 13.73 -3.35
CA VAL A 168 12.23 13.01 -4.33
C VAL A 168 13.68 13.51 -4.37
N PRO A 169 13.99 14.83 -4.44
CA PRO A 169 15.37 15.31 -4.43
C PRO A 169 16.06 15.01 -3.09
N ARG A 170 15.32 15.09 -1.98
CA ARG A 170 15.85 14.77 -0.64
C ARG A 170 16.25 13.30 -0.54
N ALA A 171 15.42 12.38 -1.06
CA ALA A 171 15.71 10.96 -1.09
C ALA A 171 16.95 10.65 -1.95
N LEU A 172 17.07 11.29 -3.12
CA LEU A 172 18.23 11.15 -4.01
C LEU A 172 19.51 11.70 -3.36
N ASN A 173 19.46 12.90 -2.78
CA ASN A 173 20.61 13.53 -2.12
C ASN A 173 21.11 12.71 -0.92
N ALA A 174 20.20 12.12 -0.13
CA ALA A 174 20.57 11.25 0.99
C ALA A 174 21.28 9.97 0.54
N ALA A 175 20.91 9.41 -0.61
CA ALA A 175 21.60 8.26 -1.18
C ALA A 175 22.97 8.65 -1.76
N VAL A 176 23.02 9.77 -2.48
CA VAL A 176 24.25 10.30 -3.09
C VAL A 176 25.28 10.71 -2.05
N ALA A 177 24.87 11.20 -0.88
CA ALA A 177 25.78 11.57 0.20
C ALA A 177 26.67 10.40 0.68
N GLN A 178 26.25 9.15 0.45
CA GLN A 178 26.99 7.94 0.84
C GLN A 178 28.03 7.52 -0.22
N VAL A 179 28.02 8.11 -1.42
CA VAL A 179 28.87 7.70 -2.55
C VAL A 179 30.36 7.70 -2.18
N PRO A 180 30.95 8.75 -1.59
CA PRO A 180 32.39 8.77 -1.32
C PRO A 180 32.85 7.61 -0.43
N GLN A 181 32.07 7.31 0.62
CA GLN A 181 32.34 6.19 1.52
C GLN A 181 32.24 4.84 0.78
N ARG A 182 31.17 4.63 0.01
CA ARG A 182 30.92 3.37 -0.70
C ARG A 182 31.94 3.11 -1.81
N LEU A 183 32.40 4.17 -2.48
CA LEU A 183 33.50 4.10 -3.44
C LEU A 183 34.82 3.70 -2.77
N ALA A 184 35.12 4.24 -1.58
CA ALA A 184 36.30 3.86 -0.81
C ALA A 184 36.25 2.38 -0.35
N GLU A 185 35.05 1.85 -0.10
CA GLU A 185 34.79 0.42 0.14
C GLU A 185 34.90 -0.45 -1.14
N GLY A 186 35.17 0.14 -2.30
CA GLY A 186 35.27 -0.56 -3.58
C GLY A 186 33.93 -0.97 -4.19
N CYS A 187 32.80 -0.47 -3.68
CA CYS A 187 31.47 -0.79 -4.20
C CYS A 187 31.22 -0.12 -5.56
N MET A 188 30.47 -0.78 -6.43
CA MET A 188 30.03 -0.20 -7.70
C MET A 188 28.80 0.69 -7.49
N PRO A 189 28.75 1.91 -8.06
CA PRO A 189 27.60 2.82 -7.94
C PRO A 189 26.24 2.17 -8.26
N ALA A 190 26.16 1.41 -9.35
CA ALA A 190 24.92 0.70 -9.71
C ALA A 190 24.48 -0.30 -8.63
N ASP A 191 25.41 -0.83 -7.83
CA ASP A 191 25.10 -1.82 -6.80
C ASP A 191 24.59 -1.21 -5.50
N PHE A 192 24.71 0.10 -5.26
CA PHE A 192 24.24 0.72 -4.01
C PHE A 192 23.35 1.94 -4.19
N LEU A 193 23.39 2.60 -5.34
CA LEU A 193 22.51 3.73 -5.62
C LEU A 193 21.07 3.25 -5.86
N PRO A 194 20.07 4.05 -5.45
CA PRO A 194 18.68 3.63 -5.47
C PRO A 194 18.12 3.62 -6.89
N THR A 195 17.21 2.69 -7.17
CA THR A 195 16.40 2.71 -8.39
C THR A 195 15.35 3.82 -8.36
N PRO A 196 14.74 4.19 -9.52
CA PRO A 196 13.62 5.12 -9.55
C PRO A 196 12.49 4.73 -8.60
N ASP A 197 12.13 3.45 -8.57
CA ASP A 197 11.05 2.96 -7.73
C ASP A 197 11.40 3.07 -6.23
N GLN A 198 12.66 2.86 -5.85
CA GLN A 198 13.11 3.07 -4.47
C GLN A 198 13.04 4.55 -4.06
N VAL A 199 13.41 5.46 -4.97
CA VAL A 199 13.32 6.92 -4.74
C VAL A 199 11.86 7.35 -4.56
N PHE A 200 10.96 6.94 -5.45
CA PHE A 200 9.54 7.27 -5.34
C PHE A 200 8.89 6.65 -4.11
N SER A 201 9.26 5.41 -3.75
CA SER A 201 8.74 4.75 -2.54
C SER A 201 9.19 5.48 -1.28
N ALA A 202 10.47 5.89 -1.21
CA ALA A 202 10.98 6.67 -0.09
C ALA A 202 10.31 8.06 0.00
N ALA A 203 10.10 8.71 -1.14
CA ALA A 203 9.38 9.99 -1.20
C ALA A 203 7.93 9.85 -0.74
N HIS A 204 7.23 8.79 -1.17
CA HIS A 204 5.86 8.51 -0.74
C HIS A 204 5.76 8.22 0.76
N ALA A 205 6.68 7.40 1.29
CA ALA A 205 6.75 7.13 2.72
C ALA A 205 6.98 8.40 3.54
N ALA A 206 7.76 9.35 3.02
CA ALA A 206 8.00 10.63 3.69
C ALA A 206 6.82 11.61 3.59
N SER A 207 6.01 11.55 2.54
CA SER A 207 4.81 12.40 2.37
C SER A 207 3.58 11.87 3.08
N GLN A 208 3.49 10.56 3.29
CA GLN A 208 2.32 9.93 3.90
C GLN A 208 2.31 10.12 5.42
N SER A 209 1.12 10.38 5.99
CA SER A 209 0.94 10.53 7.44
C SER A 209 1.05 9.16 8.16
N SER A 210 1.25 9.19 9.48
CA SER A 210 1.30 7.95 10.26
C SER A 210 -0.09 7.30 10.33
N GLU A 211 -1.13 8.13 10.34
CA GLU A 211 -2.54 7.76 10.35
C GLU A 211 -2.93 7.03 9.07
N ASP A 212 -2.58 7.56 7.90
CA ASP A 212 -2.87 6.91 6.62
C ASP A 212 -2.22 5.52 6.56
N ARG A 213 -0.96 5.40 7.02
CA ARG A 213 -0.28 4.10 7.09
C ARG A 213 -0.97 3.12 8.03
N PHE A 214 -1.41 3.59 9.20
CA PHE A 214 -2.13 2.76 10.16
C PHE A 214 -3.45 2.26 9.58
N GLU A 215 -4.21 3.12 8.89
CA GLU A 215 -5.49 2.75 8.29
C GLU A 215 -5.33 1.73 7.17
N ILE A 216 -4.29 1.84 6.35
CA ILE A 216 -3.95 0.79 5.37
C ILE A 216 -3.70 -0.54 6.09
N PHE A 217 -2.84 -0.52 7.12
CA PHE A 217 -2.49 -1.71 7.90
C PHE A 217 -3.71 -2.34 8.59
N ALA A 218 -4.52 -1.55 9.28
CA ALA A 218 -5.74 -1.99 9.94
C ALA A 218 -6.75 -2.55 8.92
N GLY A 219 -6.83 -1.95 7.73
CA GLY A 219 -7.62 -2.45 6.62
C GLY A 219 -7.24 -3.87 6.20
N PHE A 220 -5.94 -4.20 6.16
CA PHE A 220 -5.51 -5.57 5.88
C PHE A 220 -5.93 -6.57 6.96
N LEU A 221 -5.89 -6.17 8.23
CA LEU A 221 -6.36 -7.00 9.35
C LEU A 221 -7.85 -7.29 9.23
N ASP A 222 -8.63 -6.27 8.91
CA ASP A 222 -10.08 -6.40 8.72
C ASP A 222 -10.42 -7.31 7.55
N ASP A 223 -9.76 -7.13 6.40
CA ASP A 223 -9.97 -7.96 5.22
C ASP A 223 -9.56 -9.42 5.49
N PHE A 224 -8.42 -9.64 6.18
CA PHE A 224 -7.97 -10.97 6.59
C PHE A 224 -8.97 -11.64 7.56
N ARG A 225 -9.46 -10.89 8.55
CA ARG A 225 -10.43 -11.39 9.53
C ARG A 225 -11.73 -11.81 8.84
N ASN A 226 -12.21 -10.99 7.91
CA ASN A 226 -13.42 -11.28 7.12
C ASN A 226 -13.24 -12.56 6.30
N LEU A 227 -12.10 -12.73 5.63
CA LEU A 227 -11.79 -13.94 4.86
C LEU A 227 -11.76 -15.19 5.75
N THR A 228 -11.13 -15.11 6.92
CA THR A 228 -10.97 -16.24 7.85
C THR A 228 -12.31 -16.67 8.47
N HIS A 229 -13.16 -15.72 8.86
CA HIS A 229 -14.50 -16.04 9.37
C HIS A 229 -15.35 -16.75 8.31
N HIS A 230 -15.31 -16.28 7.07
CA HIS A 230 -16.05 -16.91 5.99
C HIS A 230 -15.52 -18.32 5.69
N HIS A 231 -14.20 -18.48 5.54
CA HIS A 231 -13.58 -19.79 5.29
C HIS A 231 -13.98 -20.81 6.36
N ARG A 232 -13.91 -20.45 7.65
CA ARG A 232 -14.32 -21.34 8.75
C ARG A 232 -15.80 -21.67 8.73
N ALA A 233 -16.66 -20.71 8.39
CA ALA A 233 -18.09 -20.96 8.26
C ALA A 233 -18.36 -21.96 7.13
N SER A 234 -17.72 -21.79 5.97
CA SER A 234 -17.88 -22.65 4.81
C SER A 234 -17.30 -24.05 5.01
N SER A 235 -16.13 -24.20 5.65
CA SER A 235 -15.55 -25.51 5.99
C SER A 235 -16.36 -26.29 7.03
N ARG A 236 -17.14 -25.61 7.88
CA ARG A 236 -18.03 -26.25 8.86
C ARG A 236 -19.39 -26.67 8.28
N ARG A 237 -19.76 -26.22 7.08
CA ARG A 237 -21.06 -26.55 6.45
C ARG A 237 -21.24 -28.00 5.98
N GLY A 238 -20.32 -28.90 6.33
CA GLY A 238 -20.64 -30.33 6.45
C GLY A 238 -21.55 -30.67 7.65
N SER A 239 -21.80 -29.72 8.56
CA SER A 239 -22.67 -29.86 9.72
C SER A 239 -23.40 -28.53 9.98
N PHE A 240 -24.69 -28.46 9.64
CA PHE A 240 -25.67 -27.43 9.99
C PHE A 240 -25.16 -25.97 10.04
N ALA A 241 -25.30 -25.25 8.92
CA ALA A 241 -25.13 -23.80 8.90
C ALA A 241 -26.23 -23.13 9.74
N ASP A 242 -25.88 -22.52 10.88
CA ASP A 242 -26.80 -21.65 11.61
C ASP A 242 -27.01 -20.33 10.81
N PRO A 243 -28.24 -20.06 10.30
CA PRO A 243 -28.53 -18.84 9.55
C PRO A 243 -28.38 -17.56 10.38
N ARG A 244 -28.26 -17.64 11.71
CA ARG A 244 -28.06 -16.47 12.58
C ARG A 244 -26.66 -15.85 12.48
N LEU A 245 -25.64 -16.61 12.05
CA LEU A 245 -24.30 -16.07 11.79
C LEU A 245 -24.23 -15.22 10.51
N GLY A 246 -25.19 -15.38 9.59
CA GLY A 246 -25.33 -14.54 8.40
C GLY A 246 -25.96 -13.17 8.65
N ALA A 247 -26.55 -12.97 9.84
CA ALA A 247 -27.25 -11.75 10.23
C ALA A 247 -26.41 -10.80 11.12
N LEU A 248 -25.11 -11.08 11.30
CA LEU A 248 -24.20 -10.12 11.94
C LEU A 248 -23.94 -8.96 10.96
N ASP A 249 -24.69 -7.90 11.23
CA ASP A 249 -24.70 -6.58 10.62
C ASP A 249 -23.32 -6.12 10.05
N PRO A 250 -23.23 -5.73 8.77
CA PRO A 250 -22.08 -5.02 8.22
C PRO A 250 -21.78 -3.67 8.87
N HIS A 251 -22.58 -3.20 9.83
CA HIS A 251 -22.32 -2.05 10.70
C HIS A 251 -21.92 -2.42 12.14
N ALA A 252 -22.04 -3.69 12.56
CA ALA A 252 -21.32 -4.23 13.73
C ALA A 252 -19.81 -4.48 13.43
N ARG A 253 -19.35 -3.96 12.28
CA ARG A 253 -17.97 -3.98 11.78
C ARG A 253 -17.01 -3.36 12.79
N SER A 254 -16.10 -4.22 13.27
CA SER A 254 -14.65 -4.00 13.28
C SER A 254 -14.07 -2.67 13.73
N ARG A 255 -14.81 -1.86 14.49
CA ARG A 255 -14.15 -0.94 15.40
C ARG A 255 -13.50 -1.86 16.42
N LEU A 256 -12.18 -2.02 16.33
CA LEU A 256 -11.37 -1.99 17.54
C LEU A 256 -12.07 -1.01 18.46
N ASP A 257 -12.51 -1.49 19.63
CA ASP A 257 -13.22 -0.70 20.63
C ASP A 257 -12.65 0.73 20.58
N VAL A 258 -13.47 1.78 20.43
CA VAL A 258 -12.96 3.09 19.94
C VAL A 258 -11.76 3.58 20.77
N GLY A 259 -11.73 3.26 22.07
CA GLY A 259 -10.56 3.48 22.93
C GLY A 259 -9.33 2.59 22.63
N ALA A 260 -9.51 1.34 22.23
CA ALA A 260 -8.45 0.47 21.69
C ALA A 260 -7.92 0.96 20.33
N HIS A 261 -8.77 1.56 19.48
CA HIS A 261 -8.33 2.17 18.23
C HIS A 261 -7.42 3.37 18.49
N ASP A 262 -7.82 4.31 19.36
CA ASP A 262 -7.01 5.47 19.70
C ASP A 262 -5.67 5.09 20.35
N ALA A 263 -5.68 4.08 21.23
CA ALA A 263 -4.47 3.52 21.82
C ALA A 263 -3.54 2.88 20.78
N ALA A 264 -4.10 2.13 19.82
CA ALA A 264 -3.34 1.52 18.73
C ALA A 264 -2.74 2.56 17.78
N VAL A 265 -3.49 3.62 17.44
CA VAL A 265 -2.99 4.77 16.66
C VAL A 265 -1.86 5.47 17.40
N ALA A 266 -2.03 5.71 18.71
CA ALA A 266 -1.01 6.36 19.53
C ALA A 266 0.27 5.50 19.64
N ALA A 267 0.15 4.18 19.77
CA ALA A 267 1.28 3.26 19.73
C ALA A 267 1.96 3.26 18.37
N TRP A 268 1.19 3.19 17.27
CA TRP A 268 1.70 3.23 15.91
C TRP A 268 2.49 4.50 15.59
N ARG A 269 1.99 5.66 16.00
CA ARG A 269 2.65 6.96 15.81
C ARG A 269 4.05 7.02 16.42
N ARG A 270 4.32 6.22 17.46
CA ARG A 270 5.64 6.17 18.12
C ARG A 270 6.66 5.33 17.34
N LEU A 271 6.21 4.50 16.40
CA LEU A 271 7.10 3.70 15.58
C LEU A 271 7.87 4.57 14.57
N PRO A 272 9.15 4.28 14.33
CA PRO A 272 9.88 4.83 13.19
C PRO A 272 9.12 4.61 11.88
N VAL A 273 9.15 5.60 10.98
CA VAL A 273 8.47 5.51 9.67
C VAL A 273 8.83 4.24 8.90
N ARG A 274 10.09 3.79 8.99
CA ARG A 274 10.54 2.54 8.35
C ARG A 274 9.80 1.32 8.87
N GLU A 275 9.51 1.26 10.17
CA GLU A 275 8.77 0.16 10.79
C GLU A 275 7.30 0.21 10.42
N GLN A 276 6.69 1.41 10.37
CA GLN A 276 5.31 1.60 9.90
C GLN A 276 5.14 1.11 8.45
N VAL A 277 6.06 1.50 7.55
CA VAL A 277 6.08 1.05 6.15
C VAL A 277 6.28 -0.46 6.06
N HIS A 278 7.20 -1.01 6.85
CA HIS A 278 7.42 -2.46 6.89
C HIS A 278 6.19 -3.23 7.36
N ALA A 279 5.48 -2.72 8.36
CA ALA A 279 4.24 -3.31 8.86
C ALA A 279 3.13 -3.31 7.81
N VAL A 280 2.97 -2.22 7.05
CA VAL A 280 2.05 -2.15 5.90
C VAL A 280 2.42 -3.21 4.85
N ASP A 281 3.69 -3.30 4.46
CA ASP A 281 4.18 -4.31 3.51
C ASP A 281 3.93 -5.74 4.01
N GLN A 282 4.10 -5.99 5.31
CA GLN A 282 3.85 -7.28 5.93
C GLN A 282 2.35 -7.61 5.96
N GLY A 283 1.50 -6.63 6.27
CA GLY A 283 0.03 -6.74 6.19
C GLY A 283 -0.43 -7.23 4.82
N ARG A 284 0.05 -6.59 3.77
CA ARG A 284 -0.22 -6.99 2.38
C ARG A 284 0.22 -8.42 2.09
N ARG A 285 1.44 -8.81 2.52
CA ARG A 285 1.95 -10.17 2.33
C ARG A 285 1.06 -11.21 3.01
N VAL A 286 0.70 -10.98 4.27
CA VAL A 286 -0.15 -11.90 5.03
C VAL A 286 -1.53 -12.02 4.42
N LEU A 287 -2.15 -10.90 4.02
CA LEU A 287 -3.44 -10.91 3.32
C LEU A 287 -3.33 -11.67 1.99
N SER A 288 -2.30 -11.41 1.20
CA SER A 288 -2.08 -12.08 -0.08
C SER A 288 -1.94 -13.60 0.06
N SER A 289 -1.16 -14.07 1.05
CA SER A 289 -1.02 -15.50 1.35
C SER A 289 -2.33 -16.12 1.83
N ALA A 290 -3.15 -15.39 2.58
CA ALA A 290 -4.46 -15.85 3.01
C ALA A 290 -5.44 -15.99 1.83
N CYS A 291 -5.45 -15.00 0.94
CA CYS A 291 -6.23 -15.03 -0.30
C CYS A 291 -5.80 -16.19 -1.20
N GLU A 292 -4.50 -16.41 -1.35
CA GLU A 292 -3.95 -17.53 -2.14
C GLU A 292 -4.31 -18.89 -1.52
N ALA A 293 -4.26 -19.02 -0.20
CA ALA A 293 -4.69 -20.23 0.49
C ALA A 293 -6.18 -20.49 0.23
N HIS A 294 -7.02 -19.47 0.39
CA HIS A 294 -8.46 -19.53 0.12
C HIS A 294 -8.76 -19.88 -1.34
N ALA A 295 -8.11 -19.23 -2.31
CA ALA A 295 -8.28 -19.45 -3.74
C ALA A 295 -7.90 -20.86 -4.20
N HIS A 296 -7.09 -21.57 -3.41
CA HIS A 296 -6.65 -22.94 -3.68
C HIS A 296 -7.24 -23.94 -2.69
N GLU A 297 -8.32 -23.56 -1.97
CA GLU A 297 -9.02 -24.41 -0.99
C GLU A 297 -8.10 -24.98 0.10
N ARG A 298 -6.98 -24.30 0.37
CA ARG A 298 -6.04 -24.64 1.44
C ARG A 298 -6.46 -24.01 2.77
N PRO A 299 -6.09 -24.62 3.91
CA PRO A 299 -6.35 -24.03 5.22
C PRO A 299 -5.75 -22.62 5.33
N VAL A 300 -6.60 -21.65 5.66
CA VAL A 300 -6.16 -20.28 5.99
C VAL A 300 -5.63 -20.26 7.43
N ALA A 301 -4.46 -19.66 7.63
CA ALA A 301 -3.87 -19.48 8.97
C ALA A 301 -4.83 -18.78 9.93
N THR A 302 -4.70 -19.03 11.23
CA THR A 302 -5.59 -18.39 12.21
C THR A 302 -5.32 -16.89 12.30
N LEU A 303 -6.35 -16.10 12.62
CA LEU A 303 -6.21 -14.66 12.88
C LEU A 303 -5.20 -14.39 13.99
N GLU A 304 -5.21 -15.19 15.05
CA GLU A 304 -4.28 -15.02 16.16
C GLU A 304 -2.82 -15.24 15.73
N ASP A 305 -2.53 -16.30 14.97
CA ASP A 305 -1.18 -16.55 14.46
C ASP A 305 -0.72 -15.48 13.48
N SER A 306 -1.63 -15.01 12.62
CA SER A 306 -1.35 -13.96 11.63
C SER A 306 -1.18 -12.59 12.28
N VAL A 307 -2.02 -12.22 13.24
CA VAL A 307 -1.89 -10.98 14.02
C VAL A 307 -0.62 -11.01 14.87
N LYS A 308 -0.31 -12.11 15.56
CA LYS A 308 0.96 -12.25 16.28
C LYS A 308 2.16 -12.12 15.34
N LYS A 309 2.10 -12.67 14.12
CA LYS A 309 3.15 -12.50 13.09
C LYS A 309 3.22 -11.06 12.55
N LEU A 310 2.09 -10.38 12.41
CA LEU A 310 1.98 -9.01 11.89
C LEU A 310 2.39 -7.95 12.90
N CYS A 311 2.10 -8.21 14.17
CA CYS A 311 2.26 -7.25 15.26
C CYS A 311 3.57 -7.47 16.03
N ARG A 312 4.32 -8.54 15.73
CA ARG A 312 5.61 -8.83 16.36
C ARG A 312 6.58 -7.65 16.15
N GLY A 313 6.79 -6.88 17.21
CA GLY A 313 7.70 -5.72 17.20
C GLY A 313 7.09 -4.43 16.64
N VAL A 314 5.77 -4.36 16.44
CA VAL A 314 5.10 -3.19 15.83
C VAL A 314 4.06 -2.61 16.79
N ILE A 315 3.03 -3.37 17.16
CA ILE A 315 2.01 -2.96 18.14
C ILE A 315 1.79 -4.15 19.07
N ASP A 316 1.48 -3.92 20.34
CA ASP A 316 1.02 -4.99 21.23
C ASP A 316 -0.19 -5.70 20.60
N PRO A 317 -0.10 -7.00 20.25
CA PRO A 317 -1.19 -7.75 19.63
C PRO A 317 -2.50 -7.66 20.42
N ASP A 318 -2.42 -7.49 21.75
CA ASP A 318 -3.58 -7.40 22.63
C ASP A 318 -4.37 -6.09 22.45
N LEU A 319 -3.77 -5.07 21.83
CA LEU A 319 -4.47 -3.85 21.44
C LEU A 319 -5.28 -4.03 20.14
N LEU A 320 -4.97 -5.07 19.36
CA LEU A 320 -5.57 -5.33 18.04
C LEU A 320 -6.53 -6.52 18.04
N LEU A 321 -6.44 -7.39 19.05
CA LEU A 321 -7.34 -8.51 19.24
C LEU A 321 -8.52 -8.09 20.13
N PRO A 322 -9.75 -8.51 19.81
CA PRO A 322 -10.86 -8.34 20.73
C PRO A 322 -10.52 -9.07 22.04
N ARG A 323 -10.47 -8.34 23.16
CA ARG A 323 -10.28 -8.93 24.49
C ARG A 323 -11.35 -10.00 24.67
N SER A 324 -10.90 -11.25 24.85
CA SER A 324 -11.82 -12.34 25.18
C SER A 324 -12.52 -11.95 26.48
N ALA A 325 -13.86 -11.89 26.45
CA ALA A 325 -14.71 -11.49 27.58
C ALA A 325 -14.74 -12.56 28.70
N SER A 326 -13.57 -13.04 29.10
CA SER A 326 -13.35 -13.99 30.17
C SER A 326 -12.51 -13.28 31.23
N HIS A 327 -13.20 -12.82 32.29
CA HIS A 327 -12.71 -12.15 33.50
C HIS A 327 -12.80 -10.61 33.52
N SER A 328 -13.96 -10.08 33.89
CA SER A 328 -14.24 -9.72 35.29
C SER A 328 -15.52 -8.88 35.38
N HIS A 329 -16.51 -9.37 36.13
CA HIS A 329 -17.59 -8.53 36.64
C HIS A 329 -17.05 -7.65 37.78
N ARG A 330 -17.38 -6.35 37.75
CA ARG A 330 -17.55 -5.36 38.85
C ARG A 330 -16.78 -4.05 38.68
N HIS A 331 -17.51 -2.97 38.99
CA HIS A 331 -17.13 -1.56 39.12
C HIS A 331 -17.19 -0.74 37.82
N SER A 332 -17.76 0.45 37.79
CA SER A 332 -18.69 1.15 38.68
C SER A 332 -19.37 2.18 37.76
N ALA A 333 -20.65 2.44 38.02
CA ALA A 333 -21.30 3.61 37.47
C ALA A 333 -20.57 4.89 37.93
N THR A 334 -20.74 5.95 37.13
CA THR A 334 -20.30 7.35 37.29
C THR A 334 -18.91 7.71 36.75
N THR A 335 -18.87 8.05 35.46
CA THR A 335 -18.19 9.26 34.98
C THR A 335 -19.00 9.81 33.81
N ASP A 336 -19.79 10.83 34.12
CA ASP A 336 -20.42 11.75 33.19
C ASP A 336 -19.32 12.70 32.69
N GLU A 337 -18.48 12.22 31.78
CA GLU A 337 -17.54 13.08 31.05
C GLU A 337 -18.21 13.50 29.74
N SER A 338 -18.66 14.76 29.78
CA SER A 338 -19.11 15.55 28.63
C SER A 338 -18.14 15.42 27.45
N LEU A 339 -18.50 14.53 26.51
CA LEU A 339 -17.94 14.46 25.16
C LEU A 339 -18.42 15.68 24.36
N ALA A 340 -17.90 16.85 24.71
CA ALA A 340 -18.00 18.04 23.87
C ALA A 340 -17.46 17.69 22.48
N HIS A 341 -18.35 17.79 21.50
CA HIS A 341 -18.18 17.33 20.13
C HIS A 341 -16.99 17.96 19.40
N GLY A 342 -15.81 17.36 19.50
CA GLY A 342 -14.81 17.43 18.44
C GLY A 342 -15.28 16.54 17.30
N ARG A 343 -15.75 17.11 16.18
CA ARG A 343 -16.09 16.33 14.98
C ARG A 343 -14.90 15.44 14.63
N ALA A 344 -15.07 14.12 14.74
CA ALA A 344 -14.05 13.15 14.36
C ALA A 344 -13.61 13.42 12.91
N ARG A 345 -12.39 13.92 12.74
CA ARG A 345 -11.78 14.12 11.43
C ARG A 345 -11.29 12.75 10.95
N ILE A 346 -11.96 12.18 9.96
CA ILE A 346 -11.45 11.02 9.22
C ILE A 346 -10.30 11.45 8.30
N SER A 347 -9.39 10.53 7.97
CA SER A 347 -8.33 10.82 7.00
C SER A 347 -8.89 10.86 5.57
N ASP A 348 -8.12 11.44 4.65
CA ASP A 348 -8.43 11.44 3.22
C ASP A 348 -8.38 10.03 2.64
N TYR A 349 -7.51 9.17 3.17
CA TYR A 349 -7.43 7.76 2.80
C TYR A 349 -8.71 7.01 3.20
N TYR A 350 -9.14 7.14 4.46
CA TYR A 350 -10.36 6.53 4.98
C TYR A 350 -11.59 6.99 4.20
N ALA A 351 -11.68 8.30 3.93
CA ALA A 351 -12.78 8.87 3.18
C ALA A 351 -12.89 8.27 1.77
N ARG A 352 -11.75 8.15 1.07
CA ARG A 352 -11.71 7.55 -0.27
C ARG A 352 -12.05 6.08 -0.21
N ARG A 353 -11.47 5.34 0.74
CA ARG A 353 -11.65 3.88 0.91
C ARG A 353 -13.09 3.49 1.20
N HIS A 354 -13.78 4.22 2.07
CA HIS A 354 -15.10 3.83 2.57
C HIS A 354 -16.27 4.57 1.92
N TYR A 355 -16.03 5.74 1.35
CA TYR A 355 -17.10 6.61 0.86
C TYR A 355 -16.85 7.17 -0.55
N GLY A 356 -15.71 6.86 -1.18
CA GLY A 356 -15.40 7.33 -2.54
C GLY A 356 -15.22 8.85 -2.65
N THR A 357 -14.86 9.54 -1.57
CA THR A 357 -14.77 11.01 -1.49
C THR A 357 -13.55 11.44 -0.67
N THR A 358 -13.21 12.74 -0.63
CA THR A 358 -12.17 13.27 0.27
C THR A 358 -12.69 13.45 1.70
N ALA A 359 -11.81 13.53 2.70
CA ALA A 359 -12.21 13.78 4.09
C ALA A 359 -12.96 15.10 4.23
N ARG A 360 -12.56 16.11 3.44
CA ARG A 360 -13.22 17.41 3.38
C ARG A 360 -14.63 17.28 2.84
N GLU A 361 -14.79 16.69 1.66
CA GLU A 361 -16.10 16.51 1.02
C GLU A 361 -17.03 15.64 1.87
N TRP A 362 -16.51 14.59 2.50
CA TRP A 362 -17.27 13.78 3.46
C TRP A 362 -17.73 14.62 4.65
N GLY A 363 -16.82 15.41 5.24
CA GLY A 363 -17.15 16.31 6.34
C GLY A 363 -18.22 17.35 5.97
N GLU A 364 -18.15 17.91 4.76
CA GLU A 364 -19.14 18.84 4.21
C GLU A 364 -20.48 18.16 3.90
N ALA A 365 -20.48 16.91 3.46
CA ALA A 365 -21.69 16.13 3.23
C ALA A 365 -22.38 15.77 4.55
N CYS A 366 -21.61 15.41 5.59
CA CYS A 366 -22.12 15.16 6.92
C CYS A 366 -22.65 16.42 7.60
N ALA A 367 -22.03 17.59 7.39
CA ALA A 367 -22.48 18.85 7.98
C ALA A 367 -23.78 19.42 7.35
N ARG A 368 -24.17 18.92 6.18
CA ARG A 368 -25.41 19.28 5.48
C ARG A 368 -26.60 18.38 5.83
N ARG A 369 -26.37 17.33 6.60
CA ARG A 369 -27.39 16.45 7.18
C ARG A 369 -27.61 16.84 8.62
#